data_AF-A0A5D2JQQ2-F1
#
_entry.id   AF-A0A5D2JQQ2-F1
#
_cell.length_a   1.000
_cell.length_b   1.000
_cell.length_c   1.000
_cell.angle_alpha   90.00
_cell.angle_beta   90.00
_cell.angle_gamma   90.00
#
_symmetry.space_group_name_H-M   'P 1'
#
loop_
_entity.id
_entity.type
_entity.pdbx_description
1 polymer ?
#
loop_
_entity_poly.entity_id
_entity_poly.type
_entity_poly.pdbx_seq_one_letter_code
_entity_poly.pdbx_strand_id
1 'polypeptide(L)'
;MSALRSTISSGIIRSTSPTHSLLPAASSFKPIKNPCLPQTHKLFTSNSNTFSPPKRGFTCKSQAIPSDNSAPEKVQELHVYELNERDRGSPAYLRLSQKSVNSLGDLVPFSNKIYRGDLEKRIGIISGICILIEHKPEMKGDRYEAIFSFYFGDYGHIAVQGPYLTYQDTYLAITGGSGIFEGVSGQVKLHQIVFPFKIFYTFYLKGIGELPEELLCKPVDPHPAVEAVPAAKACEPHATIANFTN
;
A
#
# COMPACT_ATOMS: atom_id res chain seq x y z
N MET A 1 -47.48 -11.56 46.13
CA MET A 1 -46.08 -11.48 46.60
C MET A 1 -45.27 -10.73 45.55
N SER A 2 -44.56 -9.70 46.02
CA SER A 2 -43.60 -8.80 45.37
C SER A 2 -43.68 -8.51 43.87
N ALA A 3 -44.11 -7.29 43.59
CA ALA A 3 -43.62 -6.48 42.49
C ALA A 3 -42.16 -6.05 42.73
N LEU A 4 -41.37 -5.99 41.66
CA LEU A 4 -40.29 -5.00 41.54
C LEU A 4 -40.14 -4.62 40.06
N ARG A 5 -40.83 -3.53 39.68
CA ARG A 5 -40.50 -2.72 38.51
C ARG A 5 -39.36 -1.80 38.95
N SER A 6 -38.24 -1.82 38.23
CA SER A 6 -37.21 -0.79 38.34
C SER A 6 -37.33 0.13 37.13
N THR A 7 -37.81 1.33 37.40
CA THR A 7 -37.81 2.51 36.54
C THR A 7 -36.42 3.13 36.53
N ILE A 8 -35.78 3.23 35.37
CA ILE A 8 -34.64 4.14 35.17
C ILE A 8 -35.18 5.40 34.50
N SER A 9 -35.11 6.48 35.28
CA SER A 9 -35.62 7.82 34.96
C SER A 9 -34.71 8.54 33.98
N SER A 10 -35.33 9.18 33.00
CA SER A 10 -34.74 10.09 32.03
C SER A 10 -34.22 11.37 32.72
N GLY A 11 -32.91 11.56 32.75
CA GLY A 11 -32.27 12.81 33.15
C GLY A 11 -32.17 13.79 31.98
N ILE A 12 -33.18 14.63 31.80
CA ILE A 12 -33.16 15.79 30.89
C ILE A 12 -32.40 16.92 31.59
N ILE A 13 -31.20 17.25 31.12
CA ILE A 13 -30.50 18.48 31.49
C ILE A 13 -30.96 19.59 30.53
N ARG A 14 -31.81 20.48 31.02
CA ARG A 14 -32.11 21.78 30.40
C ARG A 14 -30.91 22.70 30.64
N SER A 15 -30.27 23.17 29.58
CA SER A 15 -29.46 24.40 29.63
C SER A 15 -30.07 25.43 28.67
N THR A 16 -30.18 26.64 29.19
CA THR A 16 -30.89 27.79 28.65
C THR A 16 -30.04 28.56 27.65
N SER A 17 -30.65 28.95 26.54
CA SER A 17 -30.12 29.91 25.55
C SER A 17 -29.91 31.30 26.16
N PRO A 18 -29.03 32.12 25.57
CA PRO A 18 -29.54 33.35 24.99
C PRO A 18 -29.09 33.57 23.54
N THR A 19 -30.06 34.05 22.78
CA THR A 19 -30.05 34.65 21.46
C THR A 19 -28.99 35.73 21.32
N HIS A 20 -28.20 35.72 20.25
CA HIS A 20 -27.91 36.92 19.46
C HIS A 20 -27.54 36.52 18.03
N SER A 21 -28.42 36.89 17.11
CA SER A 21 -28.22 36.98 15.68
C SER A 21 -27.06 37.90 15.32
N LEU A 22 -26.36 37.62 14.22
CA LEU A 22 -26.15 38.52 13.08
C LEU A 22 -25.21 37.83 12.06
N LEU A 23 -25.77 37.49 10.89
CA LEU A 23 -25.00 37.23 9.66
C LEU A 23 -24.37 38.55 9.18
N PRO A 24 -23.26 38.48 8.43
CA PRO A 24 -23.42 38.95 7.05
C PRO A 24 -22.71 38.11 6.00
N ALA A 25 -23.44 37.97 4.89
CA ALA A 25 -23.03 38.16 3.50
C ALA A 25 -21.82 37.38 2.93
N ALA A 26 -22.18 36.59 1.92
CA ALA A 26 -21.35 36.05 0.85
C ALA A 26 -20.13 36.92 0.48
N SER A 27 -18.95 36.32 0.47
CA SER A 27 -17.81 36.84 -0.29
C SER A 27 -17.72 36.08 -1.61
N SER A 28 -18.00 36.81 -2.70
CA SER A 28 -17.91 36.32 -4.07
C SER A 28 -16.47 35.98 -4.43
N PHE A 29 -16.28 34.81 -5.04
CA PHE A 29 -15.08 34.43 -5.77
C PHE A 29 -14.74 35.50 -6.81
N LYS A 30 -13.55 36.10 -6.71
CA LYS A 30 -13.00 36.96 -7.77
C LYS A 30 -12.08 36.12 -8.66
N PRO A 31 -12.32 36.05 -9.98
CA PRO A 31 -11.40 35.38 -10.89
C PRO A 31 -10.12 36.20 -11.03
N ILE A 32 -8.98 35.52 -10.90
CA ILE A 32 -7.65 36.08 -11.19
C ILE A 32 -7.61 36.43 -12.68
N LYS A 33 -7.48 37.72 -12.99
CA LYS A 33 -7.26 38.20 -14.35
C LYS A 33 -5.79 37.97 -14.72
N ASN A 34 -5.54 37.04 -15.63
CA ASN A 34 -4.27 36.96 -16.36
C ASN A 34 -4.05 38.26 -17.15
N PRO A 35 -2.93 38.98 -16.99
CA PRO A 35 -2.53 39.97 -17.95
C PRO A 35 -1.87 39.25 -19.14
N CYS A 36 -2.64 39.11 -20.23
CA CYS A 36 -2.11 38.85 -21.56
C CYS A 36 -1.31 40.08 -22.01
N LEU A 37 0.00 39.94 -22.17
CA LEU A 37 0.86 40.95 -22.76
C LEU A 37 1.11 40.58 -24.23
N PRO A 38 0.79 41.45 -25.21
CA PRO A 38 1.11 41.18 -26.60
C PRO A 38 2.56 41.59 -26.83
N GLN A 39 3.44 40.64 -27.16
CA GLN A 39 4.75 40.98 -27.71
C GLN A 39 5.01 40.21 -28.99
N THR A 40 4.83 40.94 -30.09
CA THR A 40 5.14 40.52 -31.45
C THR A 40 6.65 40.68 -31.72
N HIS A 41 7.19 39.61 -32.31
CA HIS A 41 8.33 39.50 -33.22
C HIS A 41 9.66 40.19 -32.88
N LYS A 42 10.72 39.36 -32.76
CA LYS A 42 11.88 39.37 -33.69
C LYS A 42 12.78 38.15 -33.43
N LEU A 43 12.86 37.26 -34.42
CA LEU A 43 13.91 36.24 -34.52
C LEU A 43 15.23 36.97 -34.79
N PHE A 44 16.18 36.84 -33.88
CA PHE A 44 17.58 37.15 -34.14
C PHE A 44 18.36 35.84 -34.16
N THR A 45 18.77 35.43 -35.36
CA THR A 45 19.81 34.44 -35.57
C THR A 45 21.15 35.04 -35.17
N SER A 46 21.83 34.44 -34.20
CA SER A 46 23.27 34.63 -34.04
C SER A 46 23.93 33.28 -33.79
N ASN A 47 24.66 32.82 -34.80
CA ASN A 47 25.67 31.79 -34.68
C ASN A 47 26.93 32.45 -34.10
N SER A 48 27.45 31.93 -32.98
CA SER A 48 28.89 31.63 -32.81
C SER A 48 29.19 31.11 -31.40
N ASN A 49 29.45 29.80 -31.36
CA ASN A 49 30.55 29.09 -30.71
C ASN A 49 31.01 29.39 -29.26
N THR A 50 31.26 28.24 -28.62
CA THR A 50 32.24 27.93 -27.56
C THR A 50 31.92 28.35 -26.11
N PHE A 51 31.17 27.49 -25.42
CA PHE A 51 31.40 27.21 -23.99
C PHE A 51 31.17 25.71 -23.71
N SER A 52 32.23 25.02 -23.31
CA SER A 52 32.23 23.60 -22.95
C SER A 52 31.71 23.40 -21.52
N PRO A 53 30.70 22.55 -21.27
CA PRO A 53 30.34 22.17 -19.91
C PRO A 53 31.27 21.05 -19.39
N PRO A 54 31.56 20.98 -18.07
CA PRO A 54 32.34 19.88 -17.52
C PRO A 54 31.52 18.59 -17.61
N LYS A 55 32.05 17.60 -18.33
CA LYS A 55 31.52 16.24 -18.40
C LYS A 55 31.70 15.56 -17.04
N ARG A 56 30.77 15.76 -16.11
CA ARG A 56 30.59 14.82 -14.99
C ARG A 56 29.68 13.71 -15.51
N GLY A 57 30.30 12.69 -16.10
CA GLY A 57 29.59 11.48 -16.47
C GLY A 57 29.03 10.83 -15.22
N PHE A 58 27.71 10.82 -15.08
CA PHE A 58 27.04 9.92 -14.15
C PHE A 58 27.22 8.51 -14.72
N THR A 59 28.13 7.74 -14.14
CA THR A 59 28.21 6.31 -14.42
C THR A 59 27.07 5.64 -13.65
N CYS A 60 25.93 5.43 -14.31
CA CYS A 60 24.98 4.40 -13.88
C CYS A 60 25.72 3.07 -14.03
N LYS A 61 26.32 2.58 -12.94
CA LYS A 61 26.82 1.20 -12.90
C LYS A 61 25.58 0.31 -12.81
N SER A 62 25.00 -0.01 -13.98
CA SER A 62 24.21 -1.21 -14.11
C SER A 62 25.14 -2.37 -13.77
N GLN A 63 24.97 -2.95 -12.58
CA GLN A 63 25.52 -4.26 -12.25
C GLN A 63 24.57 -5.33 -12.80
N ALA A 64 24.18 -5.21 -14.08
CA ALA A 64 23.61 -6.34 -14.79
C ALA A 64 24.77 -7.28 -15.10
N ILE A 65 24.94 -8.30 -14.25
CA ILE A 65 25.65 -9.51 -14.64
C ILE A 65 24.91 -10.01 -15.90
N PRO A 66 25.57 -10.21 -17.04
CA PRO A 66 24.93 -10.81 -18.19
C PRO A 66 24.60 -12.25 -17.80
N SER A 67 23.33 -12.51 -17.51
CA SER A 67 22.83 -13.86 -17.31
C SER A 67 22.81 -14.55 -18.67
N ASP A 68 23.67 -15.54 -18.84
CA ASP A 68 23.61 -16.48 -19.96
C ASP A 68 22.23 -17.14 -19.99
N ASN A 69 21.41 -16.67 -20.93
CA ASN A 69 19.97 -16.85 -20.96
C ASN A 69 19.59 -18.21 -21.56
N SER A 70 19.94 -19.30 -20.86
CA SER A 70 19.62 -20.68 -21.26
C SER A 70 19.02 -21.54 -20.15
N ALA A 71 18.89 -21.01 -18.93
CA ALA A 71 18.14 -21.70 -17.88
C ALA A 71 16.63 -21.52 -18.14
N PRO A 72 15.82 -22.60 -18.09
CA PRO A 72 14.36 -22.45 -18.07
C PRO A 72 13.97 -21.47 -16.97
N GLU A 73 12.94 -20.66 -17.23
CA GLU A 73 12.44 -19.56 -16.39
C GLU A 73 12.07 -20.06 -14.98
N LYS A 74 13.09 -20.28 -14.13
CA LYS A 74 12.98 -20.92 -12.82
C LYS A 74 12.12 -20.02 -11.94
N VAL A 75 10.97 -20.56 -11.55
CA VAL A 75 10.06 -19.88 -10.62
C VAL A 75 10.55 -20.15 -9.20
N GLN A 76 10.74 -19.08 -8.43
CA GLN A 76 11.04 -19.15 -7.00
C GLN A 76 9.81 -18.72 -6.20
N GLU A 77 9.45 -19.50 -5.17
CA GLU A 77 8.34 -19.16 -4.29
C GLU A 77 8.84 -18.38 -3.06
N LEU A 78 8.12 -17.31 -2.72
CA LEU A 78 8.30 -16.55 -1.49
C LEU A 78 6.94 -16.42 -0.80
N HIS A 79 6.90 -16.72 0.49
CA HIS A 79 5.67 -16.68 1.29
C HIS A 79 5.73 -15.56 2.31
N VAL A 80 4.67 -14.76 2.38
CA VAL A 80 4.62 -13.57 3.22
C VAL A 80 3.25 -13.47 3.90
N TYR A 81 3.25 -13.17 5.19
CA TYR A 81 2.06 -12.76 5.91
C TYR A 81 1.99 -11.25 6.01
N GLU A 82 0.86 -10.66 5.66
CA GLU A 82 0.53 -9.27 5.94
C GLU A 82 -0.45 -9.21 7.10
N LEU A 83 -0.06 -8.49 8.15
CA LEU A 83 -0.84 -8.32 9.36
C LEU A 83 -1.08 -6.82 9.62
N ASN A 84 -2.36 -6.44 9.70
CA ASN A 84 -2.75 -5.14 10.22
C ASN A 84 -2.90 -5.23 11.75
N GLU A 85 -1.86 -4.79 12.46
CA GLU A 85 -1.79 -4.76 13.93
C GLU A 85 -2.47 -3.53 14.55
N ARG A 86 -3.16 -2.72 13.74
CA ARG A 86 -3.95 -1.55 14.15
C ARG A 86 -3.12 -0.44 14.81
N ASP A 87 -1.82 -0.43 14.60
CA ASP A 87 -0.87 0.51 15.20
C ASP A 87 -0.26 1.51 14.19
N ARG A 88 -0.74 1.50 12.94
CA ARG A 88 -0.22 2.34 11.84
C ARG A 88 -1.19 3.41 11.32
N GLY A 89 -2.36 3.54 11.92
CA GLY A 89 -3.43 4.39 11.38
C GLY A 89 -3.94 3.93 10.00
N SER A 90 -3.75 2.64 9.68
CA SER A 90 -4.08 2.02 8.39
C SER A 90 -5.26 1.04 8.52
N PRO A 91 -6.14 0.93 7.52
CA PRO A 91 -6.19 1.78 6.31
C PRO A 91 -6.85 3.14 6.58
N ALA A 92 -6.62 4.11 5.69
CA ALA A 92 -7.38 5.36 5.66
C ALA A 92 -8.48 5.27 4.59
N TYR A 93 -9.75 5.19 5.00
CA TYR A 93 -10.85 5.13 4.03
C TYR A 93 -11.31 6.55 3.63
N LEU A 94 -11.04 6.93 2.38
CA LEU A 94 -11.41 8.22 1.81
C LEU A 94 -12.68 8.06 0.98
N ARG A 95 -13.82 8.45 1.55
CA ARG A 95 -15.15 8.37 0.92
C ARG A 95 -15.38 9.51 -0.08
N LEU A 96 -14.60 9.51 -1.15
CA LEU A 96 -14.64 10.57 -2.18
C LEU A 96 -15.91 10.53 -3.02
N SER A 97 -16.58 9.38 -3.10
CA SER A 97 -17.87 9.22 -3.79
C SER A 97 -19.01 10.00 -3.13
N GLN A 98 -18.85 10.37 -1.85
CA GLN A 98 -19.88 11.00 -1.00
C GLN A 98 -21.19 10.19 -0.90
N LYS A 99 -21.13 8.88 -1.19
CA LYS A 99 -22.29 7.98 -1.11
C LYS A 99 -22.33 7.27 0.24
N SER A 100 -23.53 6.83 0.64
CA SER A 100 -23.73 6.05 1.87
C SER A 100 -23.17 4.63 1.75
N VAL A 101 -23.13 4.08 0.54
CA VAL A 101 -22.56 2.78 0.20
C VAL A 101 -21.24 2.97 -0.52
N ASN A 102 -20.27 2.10 -0.23
CA ASN A 102 -19.01 1.97 -0.93
C ASN A 102 -19.25 2.07 -2.44
N SER A 103 -18.59 3.02 -3.11
CA SER A 103 -18.84 3.31 -4.53
C SER A 103 -17.57 3.64 -5.29
N LEU A 104 -17.62 3.42 -6.61
CA LEU A 104 -16.53 3.76 -7.54
C LEU A 104 -15.91 5.13 -7.22
N GLY A 105 -14.58 5.14 -7.08
CA GLY A 105 -13.80 6.35 -6.80
C GLY A 105 -13.47 6.58 -5.33
N ASP A 106 -14.03 5.82 -4.39
CA ASP A 106 -13.52 5.80 -3.01
C ASP A 106 -12.08 5.25 -3.01
N LEU A 107 -11.22 5.86 -2.18
CA LEU A 107 -9.79 5.53 -2.13
C LEU A 107 -9.42 5.00 -0.75
N VAL A 108 -8.51 4.03 -0.73
CA VAL A 108 -8.04 3.39 0.49
C VAL A 108 -6.52 3.32 0.48
N PRO A 109 -5.81 4.38 0.85
CA PRO A 109 -4.39 4.30 1.20
C PRO A 109 -4.18 3.38 2.41
N PHE A 110 -3.12 2.57 2.37
CA PHE A 110 -2.84 1.61 3.43
C PHE A 110 -1.34 1.31 3.56
N SER A 111 -0.97 0.88 4.77
CA SER A 111 0.34 0.32 5.07
C SER A 111 0.24 -0.64 6.26
N ASN A 112 0.54 -1.90 6.04
CA ASN A 112 0.47 -2.97 7.04
C ASN A 112 1.84 -3.63 7.22
N LYS A 113 2.05 -4.32 8.34
CA LYS A 113 3.30 -5.02 8.62
C LYS A 113 3.35 -6.31 7.81
N ILE A 114 4.55 -6.70 7.38
CA ILE A 114 4.77 -8.02 6.77
C ILE A 114 5.78 -8.86 7.54
N TYR A 115 5.49 -10.15 7.56
CA TYR A 115 6.23 -11.19 8.25
C TYR A 115 6.59 -12.31 7.27
N ARG A 116 7.69 -13.01 7.56
CA ARG A 116 8.09 -14.20 6.80
C ARG A 116 7.00 -15.27 6.88
N GLY A 117 6.95 -16.17 5.88
CA GLY A 117 5.89 -17.18 5.76
C GLY A 117 5.75 -18.12 6.96
N ASP A 118 6.79 -18.27 7.77
CA ASP A 118 6.78 -19.04 9.02
C ASP A 118 6.37 -18.22 10.26
N LEU A 119 6.08 -16.93 10.09
CA LEU A 119 5.69 -15.98 11.14
C LEU A 119 6.78 -15.69 12.20
N GLU A 120 8.02 -16.13 11.96
CA GLU A 120 9.12 -16.01 12.91
C GLU A 120 9.93 -14.70 12.79
N LYS A 121 9.86 -14.02 11.64
CA LYS A 121 10.59 -12.78 11.40
C LYS A 121 9.69 -11.65 10.91
N ARG A 122 9.86 -10.45 11.47
CA ARG A 122 9.36 -9.19 10.89
C ARG A 122 10.28 -8.80 9.74
N ILE A 123 9.74 -8.74 8.53
CA ILE A 123 10.52 -8.50 7.31
C ILE A 123 10.26 -7.14 6.68
N GLY A 124 9.19 -6.44 7.06
CA GLY A 124 9.01 -5.03 6.68
C GLY A 124 7.56 -4.56 6.69
N ILE A 125 7.17 -3.84 5.64
CA ILE A 125 5.80 -3.35 5.44
C ILE A 125 5.33 -3.56 4.00
N ILE A 126 4.02 -3.50 3.80
CA ILE A 126 3.48 -3.04 2.52
C ILE A 126 3.08 -1.57 2.59
N SER A 127 3.05 -0.90 1.45
CA SER A 127 2.50 0.45 1.32
C SER A 127 1.95 0.70 -0.08
N GLY A 128 0.76 1.27 -0.16
CA GLY A 128 0.15 1.69 -1.42
C GLY A 128 -1.29 2.13 -1.27
N ILE A 129 -2.08 1.90 -2.32
CA ILE A 129 -3.45 2.38 -2.42
C ILE A 129 -4.35 1.35 -3.11
N CYS A 130 -5.57 1.22 -2.59
CA CYS A 130 -6.67 0.53 -3.25
C CYS A 130 -7.68 1.56 -3.76
N ILE A 131 -8.11 1.41 -5.01
CA ILE A 131 -9.15 2.21 -5.65
C ILE A 131 -10.40 1.34 -5.72
N LEU A 132 -11.49 1.77 -5.09
CA LEU A 132 -12.74 1.03 -5.14
C LEU A 132 -13.32 1.07 -6.54
N ILE A 133 -13.60 -0.10 -7.11
CA ILE A 133 -14.19 -0.25 -8.45
C ILE A 133 -15.69 -0.51 -8.34
N GLU A 134 -16.09 -1.43 -7.48
CA GLU A 134 -17.48 -1.89 -7.38
C GLU A 134 -17.76 -2.47 -6.00
N HIS A 135 -18.90 -2.10 -5.41
CA HIS A 135 -19.46 -2.80 -4.26
C HIS A 135 -20.37 -3.93 -4.74
N LYS A 136 -20.21 -5.12 -4.16
CA LYS A 136 -20.97 -6.33 -4.51
C LYS A 136 -21.78 -6.82 -3.31
N PRO A 137 -23.05 -6.36 -3.17
CA PRO A 137 -23.91 -6.75 -2.05
C PRO A 137 -24.10 -8.26 -1.93
N GLU A 138 -24.22 -8.96 -3.06
CA GLU A 138 -24.42 -10.40 -3.16
C GLU A 138 -23.23 -11.21 -2.61
N MET A 139 -22.02 -10.67 -2.73
CA MET A 139 -20.79 -11.26 -2.18
C MET A 139 -20.44 -10.70 -0.79
N LYS A 140 -21.23 -9.75 -0.28
CA LYS A 140 -20.97 -8.98 0.95
C LYS A 140 -19.55 -8.40 0.97
N GLY A 141 -19.12 -7.84 -0.15
CA GLY A 141 -17.76 -7.37 -0.30
C GLY A 141 -17.58 -6.38 -1.44
N ASP A 142 -16.31 -6.04 -1.67
CA ASP A 142 -15.92 -4.99 -2.60
C ASP A 142 -14.84 -5.51 -3.55
N ARG A 143 -14.81 -4.94 -4.76
CA ARG A 143 -13.73 -5.08 -5.71
C ARG A 143 -12.90 -3.81 -5.74
N TYR A 144 -11.61 -3.95 -5.50
CA TYR A 144 -10.61 -2.90 -5.62
C TYR A 144 -9.63 -3.19 -6.76
N GLU A 145 -9.09 -2.13 -7.36
CA GLU A 145 -7.81 -2.15 -8.06
C GLU A 145 -6.74 -1.70 -7.06
N ALA A 146 -5.73 -2.53 -6.82
CA ALA A 146 -4.68 -2.28 -5.85
C ALA A 146 -3.35 -2.01 -6.55
N ILE A 147 -2.64 -0.99 -6.09
CA ILE A 147 -1.28 -0.63 -6.53
C ILE A 147 -0.45 -0.39 -5.27
N PHE A 148 0.51 -1.27 -5.01
CA PHE A 148 1.31 -1.19 -3.78
C PHE A 148 2.64 -1.92 -3.92
N SER A 149 3.47 -1.78 -2.89
CA SER A 149 4.78 -2.44 -2.84
C SER A 149 5.00 -3.13 -1.50
N PHE A 150 5.77 -4.22 -1.53
CA PHE A 150 6.28 -4.95 -0.38
C PHE A 150 7.73 -4.54 -0.16
N TYR A 151 8.04 -3.99 1.02
CA TYR A 151 9.38 -3.52 1.38
C TYR A 151 10.04 -4.51 2.34
N PHE A 152 11.23 -4.98 1.97
CA PHE A 152 11.98 -6.04 2.67
C PHE A 152 13.29 -5.50 3.27
N GLY A 153 13.26 -4.30 3.85
CA GLY A 153 14.46 -3.68 4.43
C GLY A 153 15.58 -3.52 3.39
N ASP A 154 16.81 -3.92 3.76
CA ASP A 154 17.98 -3.83 2.88
C ASP A 154 17.90 -4.70 1.63
N TYR A 155 17.01 -5.70 1.58
CA TYR A 155 16.85 -6.56 0.40
C TYR A 155 16.20 -5.81 -0.78
N GLY A 156 15.46 -4.74 -0.53
CA GLY A 156 14.75 -3.96 -1.55
C GLY A 156 13.24 -4.11 -1.46
N HIS A 157 12.54 -3.98 -2.59
CA HIS A 157 11.09 -4.07 -2.64
C HIS A 157 10.57 -4.78 -3.89
N ILE A 158 9.33 -5.27 -3.82
CA ILE A 158 8.57 -5.80 -4.96
C ILE A 158 7.33 -4.93 -5.14
N ALA A 159 7.09 -4.44 -6.35
CA ALA A 159 5.88 -3.70 -6.71
C ALA A 159 4.86 -4.62 -7.36
N VAL A 160 3.58 -4.42 -7.02
CA VAL A 160 2.47 -5.21 -7.55
C VAL A 160 1.30 -4.32 -7.97
N GLN A 161 0.54 -4.82 -8.94
CA GLN A 161 -0.69 -4.19 -9.39
C GLN A 161 -1.73 -5.25 -9.75
N GLY A 162 -2.99 -5.04 -9.39
CA GLY A 162 -4.09 -5.87 -9.86
C GLY A 162 -5.30 -5.91 -8.93
N PRO A 163 -6.20 -6.88 -9.13
CA PRO A 163 -7.46 -6.95 -8.39
C PRO A 163 -7.24 -7.36 -6.93
N TYR A 164 -7.89 -6.65 -6.02
CA TYR A 164 -8.09 -7.07 -4.64
C TYR A 164 -9.59 -7.23 -4.38
N LEU A 165 -10.03 -8.47 -4.12
CA LEU A 165 -11.43 -8.81 -3.85
C LEU A 165 -11.58 -9.21 -2.39
N THR A 166 -12.47 -8.55 -1.65
CA THR A 166 -12.61 -8.80 -0.20
C THR A 166 -13.32 -10.13 0.12
N TYR A 167 -13.73 -10.88 -0.90
CA TYR A 167 -14.60 -12.06 -0.80
C TYR A 167 -14.02 -13.31 -1.47
N GLN A 168 -12.85 -13.24 -2.12
CA GLN A 168 -12.19 -14.40 -2.72
C GLN A 168 -10.70 -14.13 -2.98
N ASP A 169 -9.94 -15.20 -3.20
CA ASP A 169 -8.53 -15.12 -3.62
C ASP A 169 -8.38 -14.44 -4.98
N THR A 170 -7.23 -13.80 -5.17
CA THR A 170 -6.85 -13.09 -6.40
C THR A 170 -5.40 -13.32 -6.75
N TYR A 171 -5.03 -12.97 -7.98
CA TYR A 171 -3.64 -12.87 -8.42
C TYR A 171 -3.37 -11.45 -8.88
N LEU A 172 -2.28 -10.87 -8.40
CA LEU A 172 -1.78 -9.57 -8.82
C LEU A 172 -0.52 -9.75 -9.67
N ALA A 173 -0.32 -8.87 -10.64
CA ALA A 173 0.89 -8.86 -11.43
C ALA A 173 2.05 -8.28 -10.61
N ILE A 174 3.22 -8.90 -10.71
CA ILE A 174 4.47 -8.33 -10.23
C ILE A 174 4.98 -7.39 -11.33
N THR A 175 5.08 -6.10 -11.01
CA THR A 175 5.42 -5.05 -11.99
C THR A 175 6.90 -4.68 -11.97
N GLY A 176 7.65 -5.16 -10.98
CA GLY A 176 9.09 -4.95 -10.87
C GLY A 176 9.55 -4.99 -9.42
N GLY A 177 10.82 -4.67 -9.21
CA GLY A 177 11.43 -4.61 -7.88
C GLY A 177 12.79 -3.91 -7.88
N SER A 178 13.38 -3.81 -6.70
CA SER A 178 14.72 -3.25 -6.49
C SER A 178 15.58 -4.15 -5.61
N GLY A 179 16.88 -3.85 -5.52
CA GLY A 179 17.80 -4.64 -4.71
C GLY A 179 17.93 -6.06 -5.24
N ILE A 180 17.75 -7.08 -4.39
CA ILE A 180 17.79 -8.48 -4.83
C ILE A 180 16.63 -8.84 -5.78
N PHE A 181 15.60 -7.98 -5.83
CA PHE A 181 14.41 -8.14 -6.68
C PHE A 181 14.50 -7.32 -7.98
N GLU A 182 15.65 -6.74 -8.32
CA GLU A 182 15.82 -6.04 -9.60
C GLU A 182 15.53 -6.97 -10.79
N GLY A 183 14.66 -6.53 -11.71
CA GLY A 183 14.26 -7.34 -12.87
C GLY A 183 13.18 -8.39 -12.61
N VAL A 184 12.64 -8.47 -11.37
CA VAL A 184 11.62 -9.45 -11.02
C VAL A 184 10.34 -9.29 -11.83
N SER A 185 9.77 -10.41 -12.23
CA SER A 185 8.46 -10.51 -12.89
C SER A 185 7.68 -11.72 -12.35
N GLY A 186 6.43 -11.85 -12.77
CA GLY A 186 5.56 -12.96 -12.39
C GLY A 186 4.24 -12.49 -11.79
N GLN A 187 3.73 -13.25 -10.84
CA GLN A 187 2.46 -12.97 -10.18
C GLN A 187 2.53 -13.33 -8.69
N VAL A 188 1.67 -12.71 -7.90
CA VAL A 188 1.49 -13.05 -6.49
C VAL A 188 0.05 -13.47 -6.25
N LYS A 189 -0.14 -14.62 -5.62
CA LYS A 189 -1.43 -15.03 -5.11
C LYS A 189 -1.70 -14.28 -3.81
N LEU A 190 -2.84 -13.60 -3.73
CA LEU A 190 -3.37 -13.01 -2.51
C LEU A 190 -4.47 -13.92 -1.97
N HIS A 191 -4.25 -14.44 -0.76
CA HIS A 191 -5.22 -15.24 -0.01
C HIS A 191 -5.67 -14.50 1.25
N GLN A 192 -6.95 -14.15 1.31
CA GLN A 192 -7.48 -13.42 2.45
C GLN A 192 -7.92 -14.36 3.56
N ILE A 193 -7.30 -14.25 4.73
CA ILE A 193 -7.58 -15.11 5.88
C ILE A 193 -8.66 -14.51 6.76
N VAL A 194 -8.45 -13.27 7.21
CA VAL A 194 -9.37 -12.52 8.06
C VAL A 194 -9.47 -11.11 7.52
N PHE A 195 -10.60 -10.74 6.93
CA PHE A 195 -10.81 -9.38 6.46
C PHE A 195 -10.89 -8.38 7.62
N PRO A 196 -10.26 -7.19 7.55
CA PRO A 196 -9.16 -6.77 6.67
C PRO A 196 -7.77 -6.91 7.34
N PHE A 197 -7.63 -7.84 8.28
CA PHE A 197 -6.50 -7.89 9.23
C PHE A 197 -5.39 -8.87 8.86
N LYS A 198 -5.68 -9.97 8.17
CA LYS A 198 -4.72 -11.05 7.90
C LYS A 198 -4.83 -11.51 6.46
N ILE A 199 -3.74 -11.36 5.73
CA ILE A 199 -3.61 -11.78 4.33
C ILE A 199 -2.32 -12.59 4.19
N PHE A 200 -2.37 -13.66 3.40
CA PHE A 200 -1.22 -14.48 3.05
C PHE A 200 -0.93 -14.38 1.56
N TYR A 201 0.35 -14.22 1.23
CA TYR A 201 0.83 -14.09 -0.13
C TYR A 201 1.75 -15.23 -0.50
N THR A 202 1.54 -15.78 -1.70
CA THR A 202 2.52 -16.65 -2.37
C THR A 202 2.98 -15.97 -3.64
N PHE A 203 4.23 -15.53 -3.65
CA PHE A 203 4.86 -14.95 -4.82
C PHE A 203 5.42 -16.06 -5.71
N TYR A 204 5.26 -15.90 -7.02
CA TYR A 204 5.86 -16.74 -8.04
C TYR A 204 6.84 -15.89 -8.84
N LEU A 205 8.08 -15.80 -8.34
CA LEU A 205 9.10 -14.86 -8.80
C LEU A 205 9.89 -15.45 -9.96
N LYS A 206 10.12 -14.64 -10.99
CA LYS A 206 10.92 -14.97 -12.18
C LYS A 206 11.92 -13.87 -12.48
N GLY A 207 13.03 -14.21 -13.14
CA GLY A 207 14.00 -13.23 -13.65
C GLY A 207 15.01 -12.71 -12.63
N ILE A 208 15.11 -13.34 -11.46
CA ILE A 208 16.06 -12.96 -10.38
C ILE A 208 16.95 -14.13 -9.98
N GLY A 209 18.07 -13.82 -9.32
CA GLY A 209 18.95 -14.82 -8.70
C GLY A 209 18.29 -15.55 -7.53
N GLU A 210 18.97 -16.57 -6.98
CA GLU A 210 18.43 -17.33 -5.84
C GLU A 210 18.14 -16.42 -4.63
N LEU A 211 16.98 -16.61 -4.01
CA LEU A 211 16.61 -15.88 -2.81
C LEU A 211 17.56 -16.23 -1.64
N PRO A 212 17.90 -15.26 -0.77
CA PRO A 212 18.63 -15.52 0.46
C PRO A 212 17.90 -16.53 1.34
N GLU A 213 18.66 -17.45 1.97
CA GLU A 213 18.11 -18.49 2.84
C GLU A 213 17.26 -17.90 3.98
N GLU A 214 17.59 -16.69 4.47
CA GLU A 214 16.80 -16.00 5.50
C GLU A 214 15.35 -15.72 5.08
N LEU A 215 15.08 -15.55 3.77
CA LEU A 215 13.72 -15.33 3.26
C LEU A 215 13.00 -16.63 2.89
N LEU A 216 13.72 -17.74 2.83
CA LEU A 216 13.18 -19.06 2.53
C LEU A 216 12.73 -19.77 3.81
N CYS A 217 11.49 -20.24 3.82
CA CYS A 217 10.93 -20.96 4.95
C CYS A 217 9.84 -21.92 4.49
N LYS A 218 9.55 -22.94 5.30
CA LYS A 218 8.29 -23.67 5.18
C LYS A 218 7.19 -22.80 5.79
N PRO A 219 6.20 -22.34 5.01
CA PRO A 219 5.17 -21.45 5.57
C PRO A 219 4.29 -22.19 6.58
N VAL A 220 3.79 -21.44 7.56
CA VAL A 220 2.67 -21.87 8.41
C VAL A 220 1.40 -21.82 7.56
N ASP A 221 0.55 -22.84 7.64
CA ASP A 221 -0.70 -22.88 6.88
C ASP A 221 -1.64 -21.73 7.29
N PRO A 222 -2.22 -21.01 6.31
CA PRO A 222 -3.07 -19.86 6.59
C PRO A 222 -4.38 -20.27 7.27
N HIS A 223 -4.61 -19.75 8.48
CA HIS A 223 -5.87 -19.93 9.22
C HIS A 223 -6.17 -18.74 10.15
N PRO A 224 -7.42 -18.53 10.60
CA PRO A 224 -7.78 -17.32 11.38
C PRO A 224 -6.96 -17.08 12.66
N ALA A 225 -6.52 -18.13 13.34
CA ALA A 225 -5.73 -18.05 14.57
C ALA A 225 -4.21 -17.81 14.39
N VAL A 226 -3.68 -17.68 13.16
CA VAL A 226 -2.24 -17.47 12.96
C VAL A 226 -1.82 -16.10 13.49
N GLU A 227 -0.68 -16.04 14.15
CA GLU A 227 -0.11 -14.82 14.73
C GLU A 227 1.41 -14.84 14.56
N ALA A 228 2.01 -13.67 14.31
CA ALA A 228 3.47 -13.54 14.40
C ALA A 228 3.96 -13.90 15.80
N VAL A 229 5.12 -14.57 15.87
CA VAL A 229 5.71 -14.95 17.17
C VAL A 229 5.99 -13.69 18.00
N PRO A 230 5.93 -13.78 19.35
CA PRO A 230 6.12 -12.61 20.21
C PRO A 230 7.42 -11.84 19.94
N ALA A 231 8.54 -12.54 19.69
CA ALA A 231 9.82 -11.93 19.37
C ALA A 231 9.79 -11.10 18.07
N ALA A 232 9.09 -11.58 17.02
CA ALA A 232 8.95 -10.86 15.76
C ALA A 232 8.07 -9.60 15.93
N LYS A 233 6.98 -9.72 16.70
CA LYS A 233 6.11 -8.57 17.03
C LYS A 233 6.85 -7.52 17.86
N ALA A 234 7.67 -7.96 18.81
CA ALA A 234 8.54 -7.11 19.62
C ALA A 234 9.76 -6.57 18.85
N CYS A 235 9.95 -6.98 17.59
CA CYS A 235 11.07 -6.61 16.74
C CYS A 235 12.43 -6.93 17.40
N GLU A 236 12.54 -8.07 18.07
CA GLU A 236 13.79 -8.51 18.67
C GLU A 236 14.86 -8.73 17.59
N PRO A 237 16.15 -8.45 17.85
CA PRO A 237 17.18 -8.45 16.81
C PRO A 237 17.29 -9.76 16.00
N HIS A 238 17.04 -10.91 16.63
CA HIS A 238 17.09 -12.21 15.95
C HIS A 238 15.82 -12.53 15.15
N ALA A 239 14.69 -11.89 15.48
CA ALA A 239 13.36 -12.07 14.89
C ALA A 239 13.01 -10.94 13.90
N THR A 240 14.01 -10.26 13.37
CA THR A 240 13.90 -9.28 12.29
C THR A 240 14.96 -9.59 11.23
N ILE A 241 14.78 -9.01 10.05
CA ILE A 241 15.86 -8.90 9.06
C ILE A 241 16.65 -7.60 9.28
N ALA A 242 17.82 -7.50 8.68
CA ALA A 242 18.62 -6.28 8.68
C ALA A 242 17.80 -5.08 8.15
N ASN A 243 17.75 -4.00 8.94
CA ASN A 243 17.08 -2.74 8.61
C ASN A 243 15.66 -2.92 8.05
N PHE A 244 14.86 -3.82 8.65
CA PHE A 244 13.48 -4.05 8.22
C PHE A 244 12.72 -2.72 8.11
N THR A 245 11.94 -2.57 7.04
CA THR A 245 11.17 -1.34 6.82
C THR A 245 10.04 -1.25 7.85
N ASN A 246 9.88 -0.09 8.47
CA ASN A 246 8.82 0.16 9.45
C ASN A 246 8.00 1.38 9.10
#